data_AF-A0A7M7TCQ8-F1
#
_entry.id   AF-A0A7M7TCQ8-F1
#
_cell.length_a   1.000
_cell.length_b   1.000
_cell.length_c   1.000
_cell.angle_alpha   90.00
_cell.angle_beta   90.00
_cell.angle_gamma   90.00
#
_symmetry.space_group_name_H-M   'P 1'
#
loop_
_entity.id
_entity.type
_entity.pdbx_description
1 polymer ?
#
loop_
_entity_poly.entity_id
_entity_poly.type
_entity_poly.pdbx_seq_one_letter_code
_entity_poly.pdbx_strand_id
1 'polypeptide(L)'
;MGLLRFAIKSSIAGGAIYYTVQEGLWGTPEESAKLYNKLYNNISPLVRQNVPKEVVEEIHRIPNPSDFKRCVVYHWNNGVTTSIKFLSELPEHVSNGIDKIQKEIEKSNLSSGEATKSKE
;
A
#
# COMPACT_ATOMS: atom_id res chain seq x y z
N MET A 1 -1.02 -21.55 -5.76
CA MET A 1 -1.06 -20.57 -4.64
C MET A 1 -1.05 -19.10 -5.09
N GLY A 2 -0.37 -18.70 -6.18
CA GLY A 2 -0.32 -17.29 -6.63
C GLY A 2 -1.66 -16.72 -7.11
N LEU A 3 -2.41 -17.47 -7.94
CA LEU A 3 -3.71 -17.03 -8.47
C LEU A 3 -4.76 -16.78 -7.38
N LEU A 4 -4.80 -17.63 -6.35
CA LEU A 4 -5.73 -17.49 -5.23
C LEU A 4 -5.44 -16.22 -4.42
N ARG A 5 -4.16 -15.94 -4.15
CA ARG A 5 -3.75 -14.69 -3.47
C ARG A 5 -4.08 -13.45 -4.29
N PHE A 6 -3.91 -13.53 -5.61
CA PHE A 6 -4.28 -12.46 -6.53
C PHE A 6 -5.80 -12.22 -6.50
N ALA A 7 -6.62 -13.26 -6.60
CA ALA A 7 -8.08 -13.16 -6.56
C ALA A 7 -8.61 -12.57 -5.24
N ILE A 8 -8.04 -12.98 -4.11
CA ILE A 8 -8.40 -12.43 -2.80
C ILE A 8 -8.04 -10.94 -2.73
N LYS A 9 -6.82 -10.58 -3.13
CA LYS A 9 -6.37 -9.17 -3.11
C LYS A 9 -7.16 -8.30 -4.07
N SER A 10 -7.46 -8.78 -5.27
CA SER A 10 -8.23 -8.04 -6.28
C SER A 10 -9.68 -7.87 -5.86
N SER A 11 -10.28 -8.87 -5.21
CA SER A 11 -11.64 -8.76 -4.67
C SER A 11 -11.74 -7.72 -3.56
N ILE A 12 -10.77 -7.69 -2.63
CA ILE A 12 -10.71 -6.66 -1.58
C ILE A 12 -10.55 -5.26 -2.19
N ALA A 13 -9.60 -5.11 -3.12
CA ALA A 13 -9.35 -3.83 -3.78
C ALA A 13 -10.58 -3.37 -4.59
N GLY A 14 -11.19 -4.27 -5.36
CA GLY A 14 -12.41 -3.99 -6.12
C GLY A 14 -13.60 -3.64 -5.23
N GLY A 15 -13.76 -4.34 -4.11
CA GLY A 15 -14.80 -4.04 -3.12
C GLY A 15 -14.61 -2.67 -2.48
N ALA A 16 -13.38 -2.31 -2.12
CA ALA A 16 -13.07 -0.99 -1.60
C ALA A 16 -13.38 0.11 -2.62
N ILE A 17 -12.95 -0.07 -3.88
CA ILE A 17 -13.23 0.89 -4.96
C ILE A 17 -14.74 1.03 -5.16
N TYR A 18 -15.46 -0.09 -5.31
CA TYR A 18 -16.91 -0.09 -5.49
C TYR A 18 -17.64 0.67 -4.38
N TYR A 19 -17.27 0.41 -3.13
CA TYR A 19 -17.82 1.12 -1.97
C TYR A 19 -17.52 2.62 -2.01
N THR A 20 -16.27 3.01 -2.33
CA THR A 20 -15.92 4.45 -2.41
C THR A 20 -16.62 5.18 -3.55
N VAL A 21 -16.90 4.49 -4.67
CA VAL A 21 -17.70 5.06 -5.77
C VAL A 21 -19.14 5.25 -5.33
N GLN A 22 -19.74 4.26 -4.67
CA GLN A 22 -21.12 4.32 -4.19
C GLN A 22 -21.34 5.42 -3.12
N GLU A 23 -20.38 5.60 -2.21
CA GLU A 23 -20.42 6.66 -1.20
C GLU A 23 -20.19 8.07 -1.79
N GLY A 24 -19.89 8.18 -3.08
CA GLY A 24 -19.74 9.46 -3.77
C GLY A 24 -18.38 10.12 -3.55
N LEU A 25 -17.34 9.36 -3.13
CA LEU A 25 -15.97 9.87 -2.99
C LEU A 25 -15.40 10.34 -4.34
N TRP A 26 -15.79 9.67 -5.42
CA TRP A 26 -15.38 9.98 -6.80
C TRP A 26 -16.52 10.64 -7.60
N GLY A 27 -17.61 11.01 -6.92
CA GLY A 27 -18.80 11.60 -7.50
C GLY A 27 -18.68 13.11 -7.69
N THR A 28 -19.81 13.81 -7.64
CA THR A 28 -19.79 15.28 -7.70
C THR A 28 -19.22 15.89 -6.42
N PRO A 29 -18.71 17.14 -6.46
CA PRO A 29 -18.27 17.84 -5.26
C PRO A 29 -19.32 17.88 -4.16
N GLU A 30 -20.60 17.98 -4.50
CA GLU A 30 -21.73 17.96 -3.57
C GLU A 30 -21.90 16.60 -2.87
N GLU A 31 -21.76 15.50 -3.61
CA GLU A 31 -21.84 14.14 -3.09
C GLU A 31 -20.67 13.85 -2.15
N SER A 32 -19.45 14.21 -2.56
CA SER A 32 -18.26 14.11 -1.73
C SER A 32 -18.38 14.95 -0.46
N ALA A 33 -18.84 16.21 -0.56
CA ALA A 33 -19.03 17.07 0.61
C ALA A 33 -20.07 16.48 1.59
N LYS A 34 -21.13 15.83 1.09
CA LYS A 34 -22.12 15.13 1.91
C LYS A 34 -21.53 13.92 2.62
N LEU A 35 -20.67 13.14 1.95
CA LEU A 35 -19.92 12.04 2.54
C LEU A 35 -19.00 12.54 3.67
N TYR A 36 -18.19 13.58 3.42
CA TYR A 36 -17.30 14.16 4.42
C TYR A 36 -18.08 14.71 5.63
N ASN A 37 -19.22 15.36 5.42
CA ASN A 37 -20.07 15.82 6.52
C ASN A 37 -20.63 14.68 7.38
N LYS A 38 -21.10 13.59 6.76
CA LYS A 38 -21.55 12.40 7.49
C LYS A 38 -20.40 11.79 8.31
N LEU A 39 -19.24 11.64 7.69
CA LEU A 39 -18.05 11.09 8.34
C LEU A 39 -17.61 11.96 9.51
N TYR A 40 -17.55 13.28 9.32
CA TYR A 40 -17.21 14.23 10.36
C TYR A 40 -18.20 14.15 11.53
N ASN A 41 -19.51 14.12 11.26
CA ASN A 41 -20.52 14.05 12.32
C ASN A 41 -20.45 12.74 13.13
N ASN A 42 -20.08 11.63 12.50
CA ASN A 42 -19.92 10.34 13.17
C ASN A 42 -18.60 10.23 13.95
N ILE A 43 -17.52 10.83 13.45
CA ILE A 43 -16.19 10.75 14.06
C ILE A 43 -15.96 11.86 15.11
N SER A 44 -16.56 13.04 14.92
CA SER A 44 -16.46 14.20 15.82
C SER A 44 -16.72 13.85 17.31
N PRO A 45 -17.77 13.11 17.68
CA PRO A 45 -17.99 12.73 19.08
C PRO A 45 -16.88 11.81 19.62
N LEU A 46 -16.35 10.89 18.80
CA LEU A 46 -15.28 9.97 19.21
C LEU A 46 -13.95 10.67 19.42
N VAL A 47 -13.61 11.62 18.54
CA VAL A 47 -12.39 12.44 18.64
C VAL A 47 -12.48 13.35 19.87
N ARG A 48 -13.64 13.99 20.10
CA ARG A 48 -13.83 14.87 21.27
C ARG A 48 -13.76 14.13 22.61
N GLN A 49 -14.06 12.84 22.65
CA GLN A 49 -14.04 12.05 23.88
C GLN A 49 -12.68 11.42 24.19
N ASN A 50 -11.88 11.08 23.16
CA ASN A 50 -10.64 10.31 23.34
C ASN A 50 -9.36 11.08 23.03
N VAL A 51 -9.46 12.25 22.39
CA VAL A 51 -8.30 13.06 22.03
C VAL A 51 -8.17 14.23 23.02
N PRO A 52 -7.00 14.42 23.66
CA PRO A 52 -6.75 15.56 24.53
C PRO A 52 -7.05 16.87 23.80
N LYS A 53 -7.62 17.86 24.52
CA LYS A 53 -8.04 19.13 23.92
C LYS A 53 -6.88 19.86 23.23
N GLU A 54 -5.65 19.68 23.71
CA GLU A 54 -4.45 20.26 23.10
C GLU A 54 -4.25 19.79 21.64
N VAL A 55 -4.53 18.51 21.35
CA VAL A 55 -4.35 17.94 20.00
C VAL A 55 -5.50 18.35 19.07
N VAL A 56 -6.71 18.50 19.58
CA VAL A 56 -7.86 18.98 18.78
C VAL A 56 -7.72 20.45 18.39
N GLU A 57 -7.13 21.27 19.27
CA GLU A 57 -6.77 22.66 18.96
C GLU A 57 -5.63 22.75 17.94
N GLU A 58 -4.63 21.88 18.03
CA GLU A 58 -3.55 21.81 17.03
C GLU A 58 -4.05 21.35 15.65
N ILE A 59 -5.02 20.43 15.57
CA ILE A 59 -5.63 19.99 14.30
C ILE A 59 -6.39 21.14 13.61
N HIS A 60 -6.98 22.08 14.36
CA HIS A 60 -7.63 23.27 13.77
C HIS A 60 -6.64 24.29 13.23
N ARG A 61 -5.36 24.24 13.65
CA ARG A 61 -4.31 24.98 12.96
C ARG A 61 -4.01 24.26 11.66
N ILE A 62 -4.61 24.78 10.58
CA ILE A 62 -4.25 24.40 9.22
C ILE A 62 -2.72 24.35 9.14
N PRO A 63 -2.13 23.20 8.75
CA PRO A 63 -0.68 23.10 8.67
C PRO A 63 -0.16 24.24 7.81
N ASN A 64 0.95 24.85 8.24
CA ASN A 64 1.52 25.98 7.52
C ASN A 64 1.60 25.63 6.02
N PRO A 65 0.99 26.42 5.12
CA PRO A 65 0.95 26.10 3.70
C PRO A 65 2.34 25.82 3.10
N SER A 66 3.38 26.45 3.64
CA SER A 66 4.77 26.21 3.26
C SER A 66 5.27 24.81 3.64
N ASP A 67 4.89 24.33 4.83
CA ASP A 67 5.26 22.99 5.31
C ASP A 67 4.50 21.91 4.56
N PHE A 68 3.20 22.13 4.31
CA PHE A 68 2.39 21.22 3.51
C PHE A 68 2.94 21.11 2.08
N LYS A 69 3.19 22.26 1.43
CA LYS A 69 3.81 22.30 0.09
C LYS A 69 5.15 21.57 0.07
N ARG A 70 6.00 21.80 1.07
CA ARG A 70 7.30 21.12 1.19
C ARG A 70 7.13 19.60 1.30
N CYS A 71 6.20 19.12 2.12
CA CYS A 71 5.89 17.70 2.24
C CYS A 71 5.45 17.09 0.91
N VAL A 72 4.49 17.74 0.22
CA VAL A 72 3.98 17.26 -1.06
C VAL A 72 5.09 17.17 -2.10
N VAL A 73 5.89 18.23 -2.25
CA VAL A 73 7.01 18.26 -3.21
C VAL A 73 8.05 17.19 -2.86
N TYR A 74 8.39 17.05 -1.58
CA TYR A 74 9.37 16.07 -1.11
C TYR A 74 8.93 14.63 -1.41
N HIS A 75 7.70 14.26 -1.04
CA HIS A 75 7.19 12.92 -1.24
C HIS A 75 6.96 12.60 -2.71
N TRP A 76 6.51 13.57 -3.52
CA TRP A 76 6.38 13.39 -4.95
C TRP A 76 7.72 13.08 -5.61
N ASN A 77 8.73 13.91 -5.35
CA ASN A 77 10.06 13.73 -5.92
C ASN A 77 10.69 12.39 -5.49
N ASN A 78 10.58 12.03 -4.21
CA ASN A 78 11.05 10.73 -3.73
C ASN A 78 10.30 9.57 -4.38
N GLY A 79 9.00 9.69 -4.59
CA GLY A 79 8.19 8.68 -5.29
C GLY A 79 8.66 8.48 -6.72
N VAL A 80 8.87 9.57 -7.46
CA VAL A 80 9.40 9.53 -8.84
C VAL A 80 10.79 8.91 -8.87
N THR A 81 11.72 9.36 -8.02
CA THR A 81 13.08 8.83 -7.95
C THR A 81 13.09 7.34 -7.60
N THR A 82 12.30 6.91 -6.62
CA THR A 82 12.23 5.50 -6.20
C THR A 82 11.68 4.63 -7.32
N SER A 83 10.65 5.09 -8.02
CA SER A 83 10.04 4.35 -9.13
C SER A 83 11.02 4.18 -10.30
N ILE A 84 11.70 5.25 -10.71
CA ILE A 84 12.71 5.20 -11.77
C ILE A 84 13.90 4.33 -11.34
N LYS A 85 14.33 4.45 -10.08
CA LYS A 85 15.41 3.62 -9.53
C LYS A 85 15.03 2.14 -9.57
N PHE A 86 13.83 1.78 -9.13
CA PHE A 86 13.33 0.41 -9.22
C PHE A 86 13.30 -0.09 -10.67
N LEU A 87 12.84 0.73 -11.62
CA LEU A 87 12.87 0.37 -13.05
C LEU A 87 14.29 0.17 -13.57
N SER A 88 15.26 0.97 -13.10
CA SER A 88 16.67 0.82 -13.45
C SER A 88 17.29 -0.45 -12.84
N GLU A 89 16.85 -0.84 -11.65
CA GLU A 89 17.35 -2.02 -10.91
C GLU A 89 16.57 -3.31 -11.26
N LEU A 90 15.52 -3.22 -12.09
CA LEU A 90 14.73 -4.37 -12.54
C LEU A 90 15.57 -5.50 -13.13
N PRO A 91 16.53 -5.26 -14.05
CA PRO A 91 17.34 -6.34 -14.62
C PRO A 91 18.15 -7.07 -13.55
N GLU A 92 18.67 -6.35 -12.56
CA GLU A 92 19.44 -6.91 -11.45
C GLU A 92 18.54 -7.71 -10.50
N HIS A 93 17.34 -7.22 -10.18
CA HIS A 93 16.35 -7.97 -9.41
C HIS A 93 15.89 -9.25 -10.12
N VAL A 94 15.72 -9.20 -11.44
CA VAL A 94 15.36 -10.37 -12.25
C VAL A 94 16.51 -11.38 -12.29
N SER A 95 17.75 -10.93 -12.53
CA SER A 95 18.94 -11.80 -12.51
C SER A 95 19.10 -12.49 -11.15
N ASN A 96 19.05 -11.72 -10.07
CA ASN A 96 19.13 -12.25 -8.71
C ASN A 96 17.99 -13.22 -8.38
N GLY A 97 16.79 -13.00 -8.95
CA GLY A 97 15.66 -13.90 -8.83
C GLY A 97 15.91 -15.24 -9.55
N ILE A 98 16.42 -15.18 -10.78
CA ILE A 98 16.77 -16.37 -11.57
C ILE A 98 17.89 -17.16 -10.88
N ASP A 99 18.94 -16.49 -10.40
CA ASP A 99 20.05 -17.14 -9.69
C ASP A 99 19.59 -17.86 -8.41
N LYS A 100 18.63 -17.26 -7.68
CA LYS A 100 18.02 -17.90 -6.50
C LYS A 100 17.21 -19.13 -6.88
N ILE A 101 16.42 -19.05 -7.95
CA ILE A 101 15.63 -20.19 -8.45
C ILE A 101 16.57 -21.33 -8.87
N GLN A 102 17.65 -21.02 -9.60
CA GLN A 102 18.61 -22.02 -10.04
C GLN A 102 19.30 -22.69 -8.85
N LYS A 103 19.75 -21.92 -7.86
CA LYS A 103 20.35 -22.46 -6.62
C LYS A 103 19.40 -23.39 -5.87
N GLU A 104 18.11 -23.06 -5.79
CA GLU A 104 17.16 -23.95 -5.12
C GLU A 104 16.78 -25.18 -5.94
N ILE A 105 16.78 -25.10 -7.27
CA ILE A 105 16.66 -26.26 -8.15
C ILE A 105 17.86 -27.19 -7.95
N GLU A 106 19.09 -26.67 -7.99
CA GLU A 106 20.31 -27.45 -7.75
C GLU A 106 20.31 -28.12 -6.37
N LYS A 107 19.92 -27.39 -5.33
CA LYS A 107 19.79 -27.92 -3.96
C LYS A 107 18.73 -29.02 -3.85
N SER A 108 17.59 -28.87 -4.52
CA SER A 108 16.53 -29.90 -4.54
C SER A 108 16.96 -31.17 -5.30
N ASN A 109 17.75 -31.02 -6.35
CA ASN A 109 18.30 -32.14 -7.13
C ASN A 109 19.41 -32.88 -6.37
N LEU A 110 20.27 -32.16 -5.63
CA LEU A 110 21.24 -32.79 -4.72
C LEU A 110 20.55 -33.55 -3.59
N SER A 111 19.53 -32.97 -2.95
CA SER A 111 18.74 -33.64 -1.91
C SER A 111 18.00 -34.88 -2.43
N SER A 112 17.54 -34.85 -3.68
CA SER A 112 16.91 -36.01 -4.32
C SER A 112 17.90 -37.11 -4.71
N GLY A 113 19.13 -36.74 -5.09
CA GLY A 113 20.23 -37.68 -5.38
C GLY A 113 20.82 -38.36 -4.14
N GLU A 114 20.81 -37.70 -2.98
CA GLU A 114 21.21 -38.32 -1.71
C GLU A 114 20.14 -39.30 -1.19
N ALA A 115 18.86 -39.02 -1.41
CA ALA A 115 17.76 -39.90 -1.01
C ALA A 115 17.69 -41.21 -1.82
N THR A 116 18.17 -41.23 -3.06
CA THR A 116 18.27 -42.44 -3.88
C THR A 116 19.51 -43.28 -3.56
N LYS A 117 20.63 -42.64 -3.17
CA LYS A 117 21.87 -43.35 -2.81
C LYS A 117 21.84 -44.02 -1.44
N SER A 118 20.95 -43.60 -0.53
CA SER A 118 20.78 -44.21 0.80
C SER A 118 19.83 -45.42 0.81
N LYS A 119 19.31 -45.84 -0.35
CA LYS A 119 18.41 -46.99 -0.51
C LYS A 119 19.05 -48.16 -1.29
N GLU A 120 20.32 -48.06 -1.65
CA GLU A 120 21.14 -49.13 -2.22
C GLU A 120 22.11 -49.70 -1.18
#